data_AF-A0A7V1Q373-F1
#
_entry.id   AF-A0A7V1Q373-F1
#
_cell.length_a   1.000
_cell.length_b   1.000
_cell.length_c   1.000
_cell.angle_alpha   90.00
_cell.angle_beta   90.00
_cell.angle_gamma   90.00
#
_symmetry.space_group_name_H-M   'P 1'
#
loop_
_entity.id
_entity.type
_entity.pdbx_description
1 polymer ?
#
loop_
_entity_poly.entity_id
_entity_poly.type
_entity_poly.pdbx_seq_one_letter_code
_entity_poly.pdbx_strand_id
1 'polypeptide(L)'
;MPAQRRTARQPQLSLAAPYVNRGLFASNFLQNHLPNLPEWREAQGSEEALRRVSELYQQKKRFLETNPNESQTEHEFIQPLLDILWGRENYRVQPPLKTGDIRGRPDYALFLSGQQRDEADKLQGEQEYWRHAVALADAKPWASSLD
;
A
#
# COMPACT_ATOMS: atom_id res chain seq x y z
N MET A 1 -45.23 33.62 4.56
CA MET A 1 -44.37 33.62 3.35
C MET A 1 -43.38 34.77 3.48
N PRO A 2 -42.08 34.65 3.09
CA PRO A 2 -41.34 33.47 2.66
C PRO A 2 -39.98 33.28 3.37
N ALA A 3 -39.47 32.06 3.25
CA ALA A 3 -38.14 31.62 3.65
C ALA A 3 -37.02 32.32 2.87
N GLN A 4 -35.95 32.71 3.57
CA GLN A 4 -34.72 33.14 2.91
C GLN A 4 -34.01 31.92 2.32
N ARG A 5 -34.18 31.74 1.01
CA ARG A 5 -33.30 30.93 0.16
C ARG A 5 -31.90 31.53 0.22
N ARG A 6 -30.92 30.79 0.75
CA ARG A 6 -29.51 31.04 0.43
C ARG A 6 -29.16 30.28 -0.84
N THR A 7 -28.68 31.04 -1.79
CA THR A 7 -28.25 30.70 -3.15
C THR A 7 -27.09 29.70 -3.16
N ALA A 8 -27.06 28.96 -4.26
CA ALA A 8 -26.27 27.78 -4.57
C ALA A 8 -24.74 28.00 -4.68
N ARG A 9 -24.00 26.89 -4.50
CA ARG A 9 -22.83 26.61 -5.36
C ARG A 9 -23.05 25.27 -6.05
N GLN A 10 -23.08 25.34 -7.38
CA GLN A 10 -23.06 24.22 -8.31
C GLN A 10 -21.83 23.32 -8.05
N PRO A 11 -21.90 22.02 -8.40
CA PRO A 11 -20.82 21.09 -8.18
C PRO A 11 -19.61 21.55 -8.99
N GLN A 12 -18.53 21.90 -8.30
CA GLN A 12 -17.25 22.01 -8.98
C GLN A 12 -16.83 20.59 -9.36
N LEU A 13 -16.87 20.31 -10.66
CA LEU A 13 -16.09 19.26 -11.29
C LEU A 13 -14.62 19.58 -11.04
N SER A 14 -14.11 19.18 -9.87
CA SER A 14 -12.68 19.02 -9.66
C SER A 14 -12.21 17.99 -10.67
N LEU A 15 -11.17 18.30 -11.45
CA LEU A 15 -10.32 17.26 -12.04
C LEU A 15 -10.13 16.21 -10.94
N ALA A 16 -10.70 15.02 -11.13
CA ALA A 16 -10.69 13.99 -10.09
C ALA A 16 -9.24 13.88 -9.60
N ALA A 17 -9.04 14.01 -8.28
CA ALA A 17 -7.72 13.83 -7.69
C ALA A 17 -7.07 12.58 -8.33
N PRO A 18 -5.75 12.55 -8.55
CA PRO A 18 -5.09 11.40 -9.19
C PRO A 18 -5.21 10.09 -8.37
N TYR A 19 -5.92 10.14 -7.24
CA TYR A 19 -6.21 9.07 -6.33
C TYR A 19 -7.68 9.10 -5.90
N VAL A 20 -8.19 7.95 -5.50
CA VAL A 20 -9.48 7.82 -4.81
C VAL A 20 -9.17 7.58 -3.33
N ASN A 21 -9.54 8.50 -2.44
CA ASN A 21 -9.36 8.30 -0.99
C ASN A 21 -10.68 7.84 -0.37
N ARG A 22 -10.71 6.64 0.24
CA ARG A 22 -11.89 6.07 0.92
C ARG A 22 -11.77 6.10 2.44
N GLY A 23 -11.15 7.14 2.99
CA GLY A 23 -10.96 7.29 4.44
C GLY A 23 -9.71 6.59 4.99
N LEU A 24 -8.90 5.96 4.12
CA LEU A 24 -7.59 5.40 4.49
C LEU A 24 -6.64 6.49 5.02
N PHE A 25 -6.70 7.69 4.43
CA PHE A 25 -5.95 8.85 4.89
C PHE A 25 -6.90 10.01 5.21
N ALA A 26 -6.54 10.83 6.19
CA ALA A 26 -7.24 12.09 6.42
C ALA A 26 -7.09 13.01 5.19
N SER A 27 -8.21 13.49 4.62
CA SER A 27 -8.17 14.36 3.45
C SER A 27 -7.32 15.62 3.67
N ASN A 28 -7.35 16.18 4.89
CA ASN A 28 -6.51 17.30 5.27
C ASN A 28 -5.01 16.95 5.20
N PHE A 29 -4.62 15.74 5.60
CA PHE A 29 -3.23 15.28 5.51
C PHE A 29 -2.76 15.24 4.06
N LEU A 30 -3.54 14.61 3.17
CA LEU A 30 -3.19 14.50 1.75
C LEU A 30 -3.09 15.86 1.06
N GLN A 31 -3.94 16.82 1.43
CA GLN A 31 -4.00 18.12 0.76
C GLN A 31 -3.00 19.14 1.31
N ASN A 32 -2.78 19.15 2.63
CA ASN A 32 -2.09 20.25 3.30
C ASN A 32 -0.78 19.84 3.99
N HIS A 33 -0.57 18.56 4.29
CA HIS A 33 0.64 18.10 4.98
C HIS A 33 1.58 17.33 4.05
N LEU A 34 1.07 16.33 3.33
CA LEU A 34 1.84 15.48 2.44
C LEU A 34 2.68 16.27 1.41
N PRO A 35 2.14 17.27 0.68
CA PRO A 35 2.93 18.04 -0.30
C PRO A 35 4.07 18.86 0.31
N ASN A 36 4.02 19.09 1.63
CA ASN A 36 5.02 19.88 2.35
C ASN A 36 6.12 19.01 2.97
N LEU A 37 5.99 17.69 2.96
CA LEU A 37 7.04 16.79 3.45
C LEU A 37 8.27 16.85 2.52
N PRO A 38 9.50 16.99 3.05
CA PRO A 38 10.71 16.97 2.24
C PRO A 38 10.81 15.71 1.38
N GLU A 39 10.49 14.55 1.96
CA GLU A 39 10.56 13.25 1.28
C GLU A 39 9.59 13.18 0.09
N TRP A 40 8.48 13.93 0.14
CA TRP A 40 7.50 14.00 -0.94
C TRP A 40 7.92 14.97 -2.05
N ARG A 41 8.58 16.08 -1.69
CA ARG A 41 9.08 17.08 -2.66
C ARG A 41 10.36 16.64 -3.35
N GLU A 42 11.18 15.88 -2.65
CA GLU A 42 12.50 15.43 -3.08
C GLU A 42 12.50 13.97 -3.51
N ALA A 43 11.34 13.43 -3.93
CA ALA A 43 11.15 12.04 -4.36
C ALA A 43 11.84 11.71 -5.70
N GLN A 44 13.11 12.12 -5.86
CA GLN A 44 13.94 11.85 -7.01
C GLN A 44 14.10 10.34 -7.21
N GLY A 45 13.83 9.85 -8.43
CA GLY A 45 13.91 8.43 -8.75
C GLY A 45 12.60 7.67 -8.55
N SER A 46 11.57 8.32 -8.02
CA SER A 46 10.22 7.73 -7.93
C SER A 46 9.54 7.60 -9.30
N GLU A 47 9.97 8.38 -10.30
CA GLU A 47 9.43 8.35 -11.66
C GLU A 47 9.64 7.00 -12.34
N GLU A 48 10.80 6.37 -12.13
CA GLU A 48 11.10 5.07 -12.69
C GLU A 48 10.27 3.97 -12.02
N ALA A 49 10.11 4.04 -10.69
CA ALA A 49 9.23 3.14 -9.96
C ALA A 49 7.78 3.30 -10.44
N LEU A 50 7.29 4.54 -10.58
CA LEU A 50 5.95 4.83 -11.09
C LEU A 50 5.76 4.31 -12.51
N ARG A 51 6.73 4.49 -13.40
CA ARG A 51 6.70 3.96 -14.77
C ARG A 51 6.58 2.44 -14.77
N ARG A 52 7.43 1.74 -14.01
CA ARG A 52 7.42 0.27 -13.92
C ARG A 52 6.12 -0.27 -13.30
N VAL A 53 5.61 0.36 -12.24
CA VAL A 53 4.32 0.00 -11.65
C VAL A 53 3.17 0.23 -12.63
N SER A 54 3.21 1.34 -13.39
CA SER A 54 2.21 1.64 -14.42
C SER A 54 2.22 0.59 -15.52
N GLU A 55 3.41 0.19 -15.99
CA GLU A 55 3.57 -0.88 -16.99
C GLU A 55 3.06 -2.21 -16.48
N LEU A 56 3.42 -2.60 -15.25
CA LEU A 56 2.90 -3.81 -14.59
C LEU A 56 1.37 -3.79 -14.54
N TYR A 57 0.78 -2.67 -14.12
CA TYR A 57 -0.67 -2.51 -14.07
C TYR A 57 -1.31 -2.67 -15.45
N GLN A 58 -0.77 -2.02 -16.50
CA GLN A 58 -1.32 -2.16 -17.85
C GLN A 58 -1.22 -3.61 -18.37
N GLN A 59 -0.12 -4.31 -18.08
CA GLN A 59 0.07 -5.71 -18.45
C GLN A 59 -0.93 -6.64 -17.74
N LYS A 60 -1.18 -6.39 -16.45
CA LYS A 60 -2.05 -7.23 -15.60
C LYS A 60 -3.50 -6.80 -15.58
N LYS A 61 -3.86 -5.64 -16.14
CA LYS A 61 -5.21 -5.06 -16.12
C LYS A 61 -6.29 -6.05 -16.54
N ARG A 62 -6.12 -6.73 -17.68
CA ARG A 62 -7.10 -7.71 -18.18
C ARG A 62 -7.29 -8.89 -17.24
N PHE A 63 -6.22 -9.33 -16.56
CA PHE A 63 -6.28 -10.38 -15.56
C PHE A 63 -7.01 -9.89 -14.30
N LEU A 64 -6.72 -8.68 -13.83
CA LEU A 64 -7.40 -8.11 -12.65
C LEU A 64 -8.91 -7.92 -12.90
N GLU A 65 -9.31 -7.62 -14.13
CA GLU A 65 -10.71 -7.52 -14.53
C GLU A 65 -11.47 -8.86 -14.49
N THR A 66 -10.79 -10.01 -14.44
CA THR A 66 -11.46 -11.32 -14.29
C THR A 66 -11.87 -11.64 -12.85
N ASN A 67 -11.69 -10.70 -11.91
CA ASN A 67 -11.89 -10.91 -10.47
C ASN A 67 -11.13 -12.14 -9.93
N PRO A 68 -9.78 -12.16 -10.07
CA PRO A 68 -8.97 -13.23 -9.49
C PRO A 68 -9.16 -13.28 -7.98
N ASN A 69 -8.95 -14.47 -7.40
CA ASN A 69 -8.97 -14.60 -5.95
C ASN A 69 -7.76 -13.90 -5.31
N GLU A 70 -7.74 -13.81 -3.99
CA GLU A 70 -6.68 -13.13 -3.23
C GLU A 70 -5.29 -13.68 -3.55
N SER A 71 -5.10 -15.00 -3.44
CA SER A 71 -3.81 -15.64 -3.72
C SER A 71 -3.33 -15.40 -5.15
N GLN A 72 -4.23 -15.44 -6.13
CA GLN A 72 -3.92 -15.10 -7.52
C GLN A 72 -3.53 -13.63 -7.67
N THR A 73 -4.27 -12.71 -7.03
CA THR A 73 -3.98 -11.26 -7.05
C THR A 73 -2.62 -10.97 -6.40
N GLU A 74 -2.30 -11.65 -5.31
CA GLU A 74 -1.03 -11.49 -4.62
C GLU A 74 0.14 -11.89 -5.50
N HIS A 75 0.13 -13.12 -6.03
CA HIS A 75 1.23 -13.64 -6.84
C HIS A 75 1.38 -12.91 -8.17
N GLU A 76 0.27 -12.57 -8.84
CA GLU A 76 0.31 -12.00 -10.19
C GLU A 76 0.47 -10.48 -10.21
N PHE A 77 0.17 -9.78 -9.10
CA PHE A 77 0.18 -8.33 -9.07
C PHE A 77 0.85 -7.73 -7.82
N ILE A 78 0.47 -8.11 -6.61
CA ILE A 78 1.01 -7.47 -5.39
C ILE A 78 2.50 -7.78 -5.19
N GLN A 79 2.92 -9.04 -5.30
CA GLN A 79 4.32 -9.42 -5.17
C GLN A 79 5.20 -8.76 -6.26
N PRO A 80 4.84 -8.80 -7.56
CA PRO A 80 5.57 -8.04 -8.59
C PRO A 80 5.62 -6.53 -8.33
N LEU A 81 4.58 -5.95 -7.71
CA LEU A 81 4.56 -4.56 -7.31
C LEU A 81 5.55 -4.29 -6.16
N LEU A 82 5.58 -5.15 -5.13
CA LEU A 82 6.56 -5.08 -4.05
C LEU A 82 7.99 -5.31 -4.55
N ASP A 83 8.19 -6.17 -5.54
CA ASP A 83 9.49 -6.35 -6.19
C ASP A 83 10.01 -5.07 -6.83
N ILE A 84 9.11 -4.22 -7.36
CA ILE A 84 9.48 -2.91 -7.93
C ILE A 84 9.75 -1.89 -6.83
N LEU A 85 8.89 -1.83 -5.81
CA LEU A 85 8.92 -0.76 -4.79
C LEU A 85 9.93 -1.00 -3.66
N TRP A 86 10.12 -2.26 -3.27
CA TRP A 86 10.91 -2.65 -2.10
C TRP A 86 12.07 -3.57 -2.44
N GLY A 87 11.91 -4.36 -3.51
CA GLY A 87 12.89 -5.34 -3.97
C GLY A 87 12.62 -6.72 -3.38
N ARG A 88 12.57 -7.73 -4.27
CA ARG A 88 12.26 -9.13 -3.95
C ARG A 88 13.08 -9.70 -2.79
N GLU A 89 14.34 -9.28 -2.70
CA GLU A 89 15.25 -9.77 -1.69
C GLU A 89 15.03 -9.11 -0.31
N ASN A 90 14.16 -8.12 -0.18
CA ASN A 90 14.05 -7.28 1.01
C ASN A 90 12.73 -7.47 1.77
N TYR A 91 11.91 -8.46 1.41
CA TYR A 91 10.69 -8.76 2.15
C TYR A 91 10.43 -10.25 2.31
N ARG A 92 9.49 -10.57 3.20
CA ARG A 92 8.99 -11.93 3.42
C ARG A 92 7.48 -11.95 3.30
N VAL A 93 6.98 -12.91 2.52
CA VAL A 93 5.55 -13.22 2.39
C VAL A 93 5.15 -14.09 3.56
N GLN A 94 4.00 -13.79 4.18
CA GLN A 94 3.47 -14.52 5.32
C GLN A 94 4.55 -14.75 6.40
N PRO A 95 5.10 -13.68 7.01
CA PRO A 95 6.10 -13.80 8.08
C PRO A 95 5.59 -14.70 9.23
N PRO A 96 6.48 -15.47 9.87
CA PRO A 96 6.08 -16.42 10.91
C PRO A 96 5.73 -15.70 12.21
N LEU A 97 4.58 -16.06 12.80
CA LEU A 97 4.18 -15.62 14.14
C LEU A 97 4.42 -16.74 15.16
N LYS A 98 4.70 -16.37 16.42
CA LYS A 98 4.63 -17.32 17.55
C LYS A 98 3.22 -17.89 17.64
N THR A 99 3.15 -19.20 17.76
CA THR A 99 1.96 -20.07 17.84
C THR A 99 0.73 -19.41 18.48
N GLY A 100 -0.39 -19.42 17.76
CA GLY A 100 -1.74 -19.28 18.34
C GLY A 100 -2.50 -18.02 17.95
N ASP A 101 -1.82 -16.93 17.60
CA ASP A 101 -2.49 -15.69 17.20
C ASP A 101 -2.41 -15.48 15.68
N ILE A 102 -3.33 -16.11 14.96
CA ILE A 102 -3.49 -15.92 13.51
C ILE A 102 -4.17 -14.56 13.24
N ARG A 103 -4.76 -13.94 14.27
CA ARG A 103 -5.44 -12.65 14.13
C ARG A 103 -4.39 -11.54 14.07
N GLY A 104 -4.38 -10.80 12.96
CA GLY A 104 -3.44 -9.71 12.75
C GLY A 104 -2.08 -10.13 12.20
N ARG A 105 -1.96 -11.33 11.59
CA ARG A 105 -0.78 -11.68 10.80
C ARG A 105 -0.70 -10.75 9.58
N PRO A 106 0.39 -9.97 9.43
CA PRO A 106 0.57 -9.17 8.24
C PRO A 106 0.87 -10.08 7.04
N ASP A 107 0.41 -9.69 5.87
CA ASP A 107 0.68 -10.41 4.62
C ASP A 107 2.19 -10.36 4.27
N TYR A 108 2.88 -9.28 4.63
CA TYR A 108 4.31 -9.08 4.35
C TYR A 108 5.05 -8.41 5.51
N ALA A 109 6.31 -8.81 5.73
CA ALA A 109 7.30 -8.09 6.53
C ALA A 109 8.38 -7.49 5.62
N LEU A 110 8.66 -6.20 5.77
CA LEU A 110 9.59 -5.42 4.95
C LEU A 110 10.88 -5.11 5.72
N PHE A 111 12.03 -5.28 5.08
CA PHE A 111 13.37 -5.08 5.64
C PHE A 111 14.17 -4.08 4.79
N LEU A 112 15.17 -3.41 5.37
CA LEU A 112 16.00 -2.46 4.60
C LEU A 112 16.95 -3.15 3.62
N SER A 113 17.28 -4.42 3.86
CA SER A 113 18.16 -5.20 3.00
C SER A 113 17.91 -6.69 3.15
N GLY A 114 18.31 -7.45 2.13
CA GLY A 114 18.31 -8.91 2.16
C GLY A 114 19.16 -9.48 3.30
N GLN A 115 20.24 -8.82 3.69
CA GLN A 115 21.02 -9.22 4.86
C GLN A 115 20.20 -9.09 6.15
N GLN A 116 19.50 -7.97 6.37
CA GLN A 116 18.68 -7.81 7.57
C GLN A 116 17.54 -8.82 7.62
N ARG A 117 16.93 -9.09 6.46
CA ARG A 117 15.94 -10.14 6.30
C ARG A 117 16.52 -11.52 6.65
N ASP A 118 17.72 -11.84 6.17
CA ASP A 118 18.37 -13.13 6.43
C ASP A 118 18.76 -13.29 7.91
N GLU A 119 19.17 -12.21 8.57
CA GLU A 119 19.37 -12.22 10.03
C GLU A 119 18.05 -12.41 10.78
N ALA A 120 16.98 -11.73 10.35
CA ALA A 120 15.64 -11.91 10.92
C ALA A 120 15.17 -13.36 10.75
N ASP A 121 15.42 -13.98 9.60
CA ASP A 121 15.01 -15.35 9.33
C ASP A 121 15.64 -16.39 10.27
N LYS A 122 16.78 -16.08 10.91
CA LYS A 122 17.36 -16.95 11.94
C LYS A 122 16.55 -16.94 13.25
N LEU A 123 15.68 -15.95 13.42
CA LEU A 123 14.87 -15.69 14.62
C LEU A 123 13.38 -15.95 14.34
N GLN A 124 13.05 -16.72 13.29
CA GLN A 124 11.67 -16.98 12.89
C GLN A 124 10.85 -17.58 14.03
N GLY A 125 9.66 -17.02 14.24
CA GLY A 125 8.83 -17.41 15.36
C GLY A 125 9.37 -16.95 16.70
N GLU A 126 10.23 -15.92 16.76
CA GLU A 126 10.59 -15.16 17.96
C GLU A 126 10.09 -13.71 17.88
N GLN A 127 10.04 -12.99 19.01
CA GLN A 127 9.63 -11.58 18.97
C GLN A 127 10.71 -10.70 18.35
N GLU A 128 11.96 -11.14 18.50
CA GLU A 128 13.17 -10.55 18.01
C GLU A 128 13.16 -10.43 16.48
N TYR A 129 12.51 -11.36 15.76
CA TYR A 129 12.25 -11.27 14.31
C TYR A 129 11.69 -9.89 13.92
N TRP A 130 10.68 -9.43 14.65
CA TRP A 130 9.95 -8.21 14.33
C TRP A 130 10.75 -6.93 14.59
N ARG A 131 11.84 -7.02 15.36
CA ARG A 131 12.75 -5.88 15.57
C ARG A 131 13.58 -5.56 14.34
N HIS A 132 13.69 -6.49 13.41
CA HIS A 132 14.40 -6.31 12.14
C HIS A 132 13.48 -5.79 11.03
N ALA A 133 12.18 -6.00 11.13
CA ALA A 133 11.21 -5.48 10.17
C ALA A 133 11.04 -3.97 10.37
N VAL A 134 11.20 -3.20 9.30
CA VAL A 134 11.00 -1.74 9.33
C VAL A 134 9.58 -1.33 9.00
N ALA A 135 8.84 -2.20 8.31
CA ALA A 135 7.45 -2.00 8.00
C ALA A 135 6.72 -3.35 7.85
N LEU A 136 5.41 -3.30 8.08
CA LEU A 136 4.47 -4.37 7.79
C LEU A 136 3.60 -3.93 6.63
N ALA A 137 3.24 -4.85 5.73
CA ALA A 137 2.33 -4.55 4.64
C ALA A 137 1.23 -5.61 4.55
N ASP A 138 0.04 -5.13 4.19
CA ASP A 138 -1.16 -5.94 3.99
C ASP A 138 -1.78 -5.59 2.64
N ALA A 139 -2.20 -6.61 1.89
CA ALA A 139 -2.99 -6.44 0.69
C ALA A 139 -4.47 -6.60 1.06
N LYS A 140 -5.27 -5.55 0.84
CA LYS A 140 -6.69 -5.57 1.19
C LYS A 140 -7.59 -5.18 0.00
N PRO A 141 -8.77 -5.81 -0.14
CA PRO A 141 -9.72 -5.40 -1.16
C PRO A 141 -10.17 -3.95 -0.98
N TRP A 142 -10.30 -3.22 -2.08
CA TRP A 142 -10.65 -1.80 -2.06
C TRP A 142 -12.06 -1.48 -1.50
N ALA A 143 -12.93 -2.48 -1.47
CA ALA A 143 -14.30 -2.37 -0.93
C ALA A 143 -14.41 -2.79 0.54
N SER A 144 -13.33 -3.30 1.14
CA SER A 144 -13.32 -3.70 2.54
C SER A 144 -13.30 -2.48 3.45
N SER A 145 -14.05 -2.55 4.56
CA SER A 145 -13.87 -1.61 5.68
C SER A 145 -12.47 -1.77 6.25
N LEU A 146 -11.83 -0.66 6.54
CA LEU A 146 -10.55 -0.60 7.26
C LEU A 146 -10.72 -0.18 8.74
N ASP A 147 -11.96 0.09 9.15
CA ASP A 147 -12.40 0.24 10.55
C ASP A 147 -12.56 -1.11 11.24
#